data_AF-M1Y4G9-F1
#
_entry.id   AF-M1Y4G9-F1
#
_cell.length_a   1.000
_cell.length_b   1.000
_cell.length_c   1.000
_cell.angle_alpha   90.00
_cell.angle_beta   90.00
_cell.angle_gamma   90.00
#
_symmetry.space_group_name_H-M   'P 1'
#
loop_
_entity.id
_entity.type
_entity.pdbx_description
1 polymer ?
#
loop_
_entity_poly.entity_id
_entity_poly.type
_entity_poly.pdbx_seq_one_letter_code
_entity_poly.pdbx_strand_id
1 'polypeptide(L)'
;MTRVSAVEGIAYGYRMMAYYLVVILAGQAALGAGAWLIGTGLDTGFGRAPEWDLLVAGVVAALFGLLTVLAGGFGAGYKLIADGVARGERAAR
;
A
#
# COMPACT_ATOMS: atom_id res chain seq x y z
N MET A 1 -26.15 -21.89 -15.03
CA MET A 1 -24.94 -21.81 -14.18
C MET A 1 -23.72 -22.07 -15.05
N THR A 2 -23.20 -21.03 -15.68
CA THR A 2 -21.95 -21.12 -16.46
C THR A 2 -20.80 -21.41 -15.49
N ARG A 3 -20.02 -22.46 -15.77
CA ARG A 3 -18.82 -22.82 -14.99
C ARG A 3 -17.92 -21.59 -14.92
N VAL A 4 -17.77 -21.03 -13.72
CA VAL A 4 -16.68 -20.08 -13.46
C VAL A 4 -15.38 -20.84 -13.69
N SER A 5 -14.60 -20.41 -14.69
CA SER A 5 -13.30 -21.01 -14.95
C SER A 5 -12.38 -20.70 -13.76
N ALA A 6 -11.96 -21.74 -13.03
CA ALA A 6 -11.01 -21.60 -11.93
C ALA A 6 -9.71 -20.90 -12.40
N VAL A 7 -9.33 -21.13 -13.65
CA VAL A 7 -8.16 -20.50 -14.29
C VAL A 7 -8.34 -18.98 -14.41
N GLU A 8 -9.52 -18.50 -14.82
CA GLU A 8 -9.81 -17.07 -14.91
C GLU A 8 -9.85 -16.41 -13.53
N GLY A 9 -10.38 -17.11 -12.52
CA GLY A 9 -10.38 -16.65 -11.13
C GLY A 9 -8.95 -16.46 -10.60
N ILE A 10 -8.07 -17.43 -10.85
CA ILE A 10 -6.65 -17.37 -10.45
C ILE A 10 -5.94 -16.23 -11.19
N ALA A 11 -6.11 -16.11 -12.51
CA ALA A 11 -5.49 -15.04 -13.30
C ALA A 11 -5.91 -13.65 -12.83
N TYR A 12 -7.19 -13.47 -12.50
CA TYR A 12 -7.70 -12.23 -11.92
C TYR A 12 -7.07 -11.95 -10.54
N GLY A 13 -6.97 -12.97 -9.69
CA GLY A 13 -6.30 -12.86 -8.38
C GLY A 13 -4.86 -12.39 -8.50
N TYR A 14 -4.06 -13.00 -9.39
CA TYR A 14 -2.68 -12.56 -9.65
C TYR A 14 -2.61 -11.14 -10.16
N ARG A 15 -3.54 -10.73 -11.02
CA ARG A 15 -3.58 -9.35 -11.53
C ARG A 15 -3.87 -8.34 -10.42
N MET A 16 -4.80 -8.64 -9.51
CA MET A 16 -5.06 -7.78 -8.35
C MET A 16 -3.90 -7.76 -7.38
N MET A 17 -3.28 -8.91 -7.13
CA MET A 17 -2.08 -9.00 -6.32
C MET A 17 -0.96 -8.13 -6.90
N ALA A 18 -0.74 -8.15 -8.22
CA ALA A 18 0.27 -7.31 -8.86
C ALA A 18 0.00 -5.81 -8.63
N TYR A 19 -1.25 -5.35 -8.79
CA TYR A 19 -1.59 -3.96 -8.49
C TYR A 19 -1.37 -3.60 -7.03
N TYR A 20 -1.79 -4.47 -6.10
CA TYR A 20 -1.60 -4.22 -4.68
C TYR A 20 -0.13 -4.25 -4.28
N LEU A 21 0.67 -5.11 -4.91
CA LEU A 21 2.10 -5.22 -4.68
C LEU A 21 2.83 -3.93 -5.08
N VAL A 22 2.45 -3.29 -6.18
CA VAL A 22 2.98 -1.96 -6.55
C VAL A 22 2.70 -0.93 -5.45
N VAL A 23 1.49 -0.91 -4.90
CA VAL A 23 1.12 0.01 -3.82
C VAL A 23 1.89 -0.29 -2.53
N ILE A 24 2.04 -1.57 -2.18
CA ILE A 24 2.86 -1.99 -1.04
C ILE A 24 4.30 -1.53 -1.23
N LEU A 25 4.92 -1.79 -2.37
CA LEU A 25 6.32 -1.41 -2.62
C LEU A 25 6.51 0.11 -2.51
N ALA A 26 5.60 0.89 -3.09
CA ALA A 26 5.65 2.35 -2.99
C ALA A 26 5.49 2.83 -1.54
N GLY A 27 4.52 2.28 -0.80
CA GLY A 27 4.30 2.63 0.59
C GLY A 27 5.45 2.21 1.51
N GLN A 28 6.03 1.03 1.32
CA GLN A 28 7.19 0.55 2.07
C GLN A 28 8.45 1.36 1.74
N ALA A 29 8.64 1.77 0.49
CA ALA A 29 9.74 2.66 0.11
C ALA A 29 9.64 4.00 0.84
N ALA A 30 8.45 4.61 0.87
CA ALA A 30 8.21 5.86 1.60
C ALA A 30 8.41 5.68 3.11
N LEU A 31 7.94 4.57 3.68
CA LEU A 31 8.11 4.26 5.10
C LEU A 31 9.58 4.04 5.46
N GLY A 32 10.32 3.30 4.64
CA GLY A 32 11.76 3.10 4.80
C GLY A 32 12.55 4.40 4.69
N ALA A 33 12.21 5.26 3.72
CA ALA A 33 12.83 6.59 3.59
C ALA A 33 12.53 7.46 4.82
N GLY A 34 11.30 7.44 5.33
CA GLY A 34 10.92 8.18 6.54
C GLY A 34 11.68 7.68 7.78
N ALA A 35 11.78 6.37 7.97
CA ALA A 35 12.55 5.76 9.05
C ALA A 35 14.04 6.11 8.98
N TRP A 36 14.61 6.13 7.77
CA TRP A 36 16.00 6.53 7.54
C TRP A 36 16.23 8.00 7.95
N LEU A 37 15.36 8.92 7.52
CA LEU A 37 15.43 10.34 7.89
C LEU A 37 15.34 10.56 9.40
N ILE A 38 14.44 9.84 10.08
CA ILE A 38 14.33 9.88 11.55
C ILE A 38 15.63 9.40 12.19
N GLY A 39 16.19 8.28 11.72
CA GLY A 39 17.46 7.75 12.23
C GLY A 39 18.60 8.75 12.08
N THR A 40 18.74 9.37 10.90
CA THR A 40 19.75 10.40 10.63
C THR A 40 19.55 11.64 11.50
N GLY A 41 18.31 12.11 11.68
CA GLY A 41 18.01 13.28 12.50
C GLY A 41 18.28 13.09 14.00
N LEU A 42 18.32 11.85 14.48
CA LEU A 42 18.69 11.51 15.85
C LEU A 42 20.20 11.31 16.03
N ASP A 43 20.92 10.90 14.97
CA ASP A 43 22.34 10.58 15.02
C ASP A 43 23.24 11.81 14.77
N THR A 44 23.09 12.83 15.61
CA THR A 44 23.82 14.11 15.48
C THR A 44 25.16 14.15 16.24
N GLY A 45 25.43 13.13 17.06
CA GLY A 45 26.63 13.00 17.90
C GLY A 45 26.47 13.52 19.34
N PHE A 46 27.46 13.25 20.19
CA PHE A 46 27.40 13.57 21.62
C PHE A 46 27.27 15.08 21.89
N GLY A 47 26.24 15.45 22.65
CA GLY A 47 26.00 16.83 23.10
C GLY A 47 25.40 17.75 22.04
N ARG A 48 25.03 17.25 20.86
CA ARG A 48 24.30 18.02 19.84
C ARG A 48 22.79 17.80 19.96
N ALA A 49 22.04 18.84 19.60
CA ALA A 49 20.60 18.76 19.51
C ALA A 49 20.18 17.97 18.26
N PRO A 50 19.06 17.24 18.29
CA PRO A 50 18.51 16.57 17.12
C PRO A 50 18.21 17.54 15.96
N GLU A 51 18.32 17.04 14.74
CA GLU A 51 17.92 17.74 13.53
C GLU A 51 16.40 17.62 13.34
N TRP A 52 15.68 18.60 13.89
CA TRP A 52 14.22 18.61 13.93
C TRP A 52 13.56 18.66 12.54
N ASP A 53 14.21 19.28 11.56
CA ASP A 53 13.77 19.31 10.17
C ASP A 53 13.77 17.91 9.55
N LEU A 54 14.83 17.13 9.73
CA LEU A 54 14.89 15.73 9.28
C LEU A 54 13.87 14.86 10.01
N LEU A 55 13.69 15.06 11.31
CA LEU A 55 12.70 14.34 12.11
C LEU A 55 11.28 14.57 11.58
N VAL A 56 10.90 15.83 11.36
CA VAL A 56 9.56 16.18 10.84
C VAL A 56 9.37 15.63 9.43
N ALA A 57 10.36 15.81 8.54
CA ALA A 57 10.31 15.27 7.19
C ALA A 57 10.17 13.73 7.19
N GLY A 58 10.91 13.06 8.07
CA GLY A 58 10.88 11.61 8.23
C GLY A 58 9.55 11.10 8.75
N VAL A 59 8.95 11.77 9.75
CA VAL A 59 7.62 11.41 10.27
C VAL A 59 6.56 11.57 9.19
N VAL A 60 6.57 12.69 8.44
CA VAL A 60 5.63 12.92 7.35
C VAL A 60 5.75 11.84 6.26
N ALA A 61 6.98 11.52 5.84
CA ALA A 61 7.23 10.48 4.85
C ALA A 61 6.78 9.09 5.34
N ALA A 62 7.07 8.76 6.60
CA ALA A 62 6.67 7.48 7.19
C ALA A 62 5.15 7.35 7.29
N LEU A 63 4.46 8.40 7.74
CA LEU A 63 2.99 8.45 7.80
C LEU A 63 2.38 8.33 6.40
N PHE A 64 2.93 9.03 5.41
CA PHE A 64 2.48 8.92 4.03
C PHE A 64 2.61 7.49 3.50
N GLY A 65 3.75 6.83 3.75
CA GLY A 65 3.97 5.43 3.39
C GLY A 65 2.95 4.49 4.05
N LEU A 66 2.73 4.64 5.36
CA LEU A 66 1.74 3.86 6.12
C LEU A 66 0.32 4.05 5.56
N LEU A 67 -0.11 5.29 5.37
CA LEU A 67 -1.44 5.61 4.85
C LEU A 67 -1.63 5.08 3.43
N THR A 68 -0.58 5.11 2.60
CA THR A 68 -0.62 4.55 1.24
C THR A 68 -0.86 3.04 1.26
N VAL A 69 -0.18 2.29 2.14
CA VAL A 69 -0.40 0.84 2.28
C VAL A 69 -1.83 0.55 2.76
N LEU A 70 -2.31 1.26 3.78
CA LEU A 70 -3.66 1.09 4.31
C LEU A 70 -4.72 1.40 3.25
N ALA A 71 -4.60 2.54 2.58
CA ALA A 71 -5.50 2.94 1.49
C ALA A 71 -5.48 1.93 0.34
N GLY A 72 -4.30 1.43 -0.02
CA GLY A 72 -4.12 0.36 -1.00
C GLY A 72 -4.86 -0.92 -0.62
N GLY A 73 -4.76 -1.32 0.65
CA GLY A 73 -5.41 -2.53 1.17
C GLY A 73 -6.93 -2.42 1.12
N PHE A 74 -7.49 -1.31 1.62
CA PHE A 74 -8.93 -1.05 1.56
C PHE A 74 -9.42 -0.91 0.12
N GLY A 75 -8.66 -0.23 -0.75
CA GLY A 75 -9.01 -0.06 -2.16
C GLY A 75 -9.01 -1.38 -2.93
N ALA A 76 -8.02 -2.25 -2.70
CA ALA A 76 -7.98 -3.59 -3.29
C ALA A 76 -9.16 -4.45 -2.83
N GLY A 77 -9.47 -4.43 -1.53
CA GLY A 77 -10.62 -5.14 -0.97
C GLY A 77 -11.95 -4.65 -1.53
N TYR A 78 -12.16 -3.34 -1.56
CA TYR A 78 -13.35 -2.73 -2.16
C TYR A 78 -13.51 -3.12 -3.63
N LYS A 79 -12.43 -3.02 -4.41
CA LYS A 79 -12.46 -3.34 -5.84
C LYS A 79 -12.79 -4.82 -6.08
N LEU A 80 -12.27 -5.71 -5.26
CA LEU A 80 -12.58 -7.14 -5.35
C LEU A 80 -14.08 -7.41 -5.14
N ILE A 81 -14.69 -6.75 -4.17
CA ILE A 81 -16.14 -6.85 -3.90
C ILE A 81 -16.93 -6.24 -5.06
N ALA A 82 -16.57 -5.03 -5.49
CA ALA A 82 -17.25 -4.31 -6.58
C ALA A 82 -17.24 -5.11 -7.90
N ASP A 83 -16.09 -5.68 -8.28
CA ASP A 83 -15.96 -6.51 -9.47
C ASP A 83 -16.76 -7.82 -9.33
N GLY A 84 -16.86 -8.37 -8.12
CA GLY A 84 -17.72 -9.52 -7.82
C GLY A 84 -19.20 -9.22 -8.05
N VAL A 85 -19.70 -8.11 -7.49
CA VAL A 85 -21.10 -7.66 -7.66
C VAL A 85 -21.41 -7.40 -9.14
N ALA A 86 -20.53 -6.67 -9.84
CA ALA A 86 -20.73 -6.35 -11.25
C ALA A 86 -20.80 -7.60 -12.15
N ARG A 87 -20.02 -8.65 -11.85
CA ARG A 87 -20.13 -9.94 -12.56
C ARG A 87 -21.44 -10.65 -12.26
N GLY A 88 -21.91 -10.60 -11.01
CA GLY A 88 -23.20 -11.15 -10.61
C GLY A 88 -24.37 -10.49 -11.34
N GLU A 89 -24.39 -9.17 -11.41
CA GLU A 89 -25.43 -8.42 -12.14
C GLU A 89 -25.49 -8.76 -13.63
N ARG A 90 -24.32 -8.92 -14.28
CA ARG A 90 -24.24 -9.30 -15.70
C ARG A 90 -24.72 -10.73 -15.95
N ALA A 91 -24.55 -11.63 -14.98
CA ALA A 91 -24.99 -13.02 -15.10
C ALA A 91 -26.50 -13.21 -14.82
N ALA A 92 -27.12 -12.25 -14.14
CA ALA A 92 -28.55 -12.25 -13.83
C ALA A 92 -29.42 -11.63 -14.93
N ARG A 93 -28.81 -10.90 -15.88
CA ARG A 93 -29.46 -10.41 -17.10
C ARG A 93 -29.34 -11.44 -18.23
#